data_AF-A0A0Q4K4A2-F1
#
_entry.id   AF-A0A0Q4K4A2-F1
#
_cell.length_a   1.000
_cell.length_b   1.000
_cell.length_c   1.000
_cell.angle_alpha   90.00
_cell.angle_beta   90.00
_cell.angle_gamma   90.00
#
_symmetry.space_group_name_H-M   'P 1'
#
loop_
_entity.id
_entity.type
_entity.pdbx_description
1 polymer ?
#
loop_
_entity_poly.entity_id
_entity_poly.type
_entity_poly.pdbx_seq_one_letter_code
_entity_poly.pdbx_strand_id
1 'polypeptide(L)'
;MTHPVAIYRPRTRELLLANAGQSIVVPEDRVPRLAGALRGLVAMIGPRSTVRIRNASGLLSVTRAELAALADDMEAAFGVPMLAAAIAADPVA
;
A
#
# COMPACT_ATOMS: atom_id res chain seq x y z
N MET A 1 1.53 -18.02 -9.16
CA MET A 1 1.47 -16.56 -9.36
C MET A 1 1.74 -15.93 -8.02
N THR A 2 2.77 -15.09 -7.90
CA THR A 2 3.06 -14.42 -6.64
C THR A 2 2.16 -13.20 -6.56
N HIS A 3 1.29 -13.14 -5.55
CA HIS A 3 0.43 -11.98 -5.36
C HIS A 3 1.21 -10.92 -4.56
N PRO A 4 1.08 -9.63 -4.91
CA PRO A 4 1.61 -8.56 -4.09
C PRO A 4 0.86 -8.55 -2.75
N VAL A 5 1.55 -8.21 -1.67
CA VAL A 5 0.97 -8.16 -0.32
C VAL A 5 1.38 -6.86 0.36
N ALA A 6 0.43 -6.18 1.00
CA ALA A 6 0.68 -5.09 1.93
C ALA A 6 0.56 -5.60 3.38
N ILE A 7 1.61 -5.42 4.19
CA ILE A 7 1.65 -5.88 5.59
C ILE A 7 1.93 -4.69 6.48
N TYR A 8 0.95 -4.28 7.28
CA TYR A 8 1.12 -3.20 8.25
C TYR A 8 1.87 -3.69 9.49
N ARG A 9 2.90 -2.94 9.89
CA ARG A 9 3.75 -3.20 11.06
C ARG A 9 3.50 -2.12 12.11
N PRO A 10 2.55 -2.32 13.05
CA PRO A 10 2.17 -1.30 14.02
C PRO A 10 3.32 -0.91 14.97
N ARG A 11 4.25 -1.83 15.26
CA ARG A 11 5.40 -1.56 16.13
C ARG A 11 6.38 -0.54 15.54
N THR A 12 6.56 -0.53 14.23
CA THR A 12 7.46 0.40 13.54
C THR A 12 6.73 1.49 12.78
N ARG A 13 5.38 1.45 12.75
CA ARG A 13 4.53 2.43 12.04
C ARG A 13 4.86 2.49 10.54
N GLU A 14 4.96 1.31 9.94
CA GLU A 14 5.37 1.13 8.56
C GLU A 14 4.50 0.09 7.85
N LEU A 15 4.36 0.23 6.54
CA LEU A 15 3.72 -0.71 5.66
C LEU A 15 4.76 -1.36 4.75
N LEU A 16 4.91 -2.67 4.84
CA LEU A 16 5.75 -3.45 3.94
C LEU A 16 4.93 -3.85 2.71
N LEU A 17 5.36 -3.40 1.53
CA LEU A 17 4.80 -3.84 0.26
C LEU A 17 5.77 -4.86 -0.35
N ALA A 18 5.32 -6.07 -0.62
CA ALA A 18 6.15 -7.15 -1.17
C ALA A 18 5.51 -7.78 -2.40
N ASN A 19 6.31 -8.12 -3.40
CA ASN A 19 5.89 -8.82 -4.61
C ASN A 19 7.06 -9.59 -5.22
N ALA A 20 6.86 -10.85 -5.61
CA ALA A 20 7.86 -11.64 -6.36
C ALA A 20 9.30 -11.59 -5.79
N GLY A 21 9.45 -11.59 -4.45
CA GLY A 21 10.74 -11.52 -3.76
C GLY A 21 11.36 -10.12 -3.64
N GLN A 22 10.68 -9.10 -4.18
CA GLN A 22 11.00 -7.69 -4.02
C GLN A 22 10.15 -7.08 -2.90
N SER A 23 10.67 -6.06 -2.23
CA SER A 23 9.93 -5.35 -1.20
C SER A 23 10.36 -3.89 -1.06
N ILE A 24 9.42 -3.09 -0.57
CA ILE A 24 9.65 -1.71 -0.13
C ILE A 24 8.92 -1.47 1.18
N VAL A 25 9.47 -0.61 2.01
CA VAL A 25 8.90 -0.15 3.27
C VAL A 25 8.38 1.27 3.09
N VAL A 26 7.12 1.50 3.46
CA VAL A 26 6.43 2.78 3.34
C VAL A 26 6.05 3.27 4.73
N PRO A 27 6.53 4.43 5.19
CA PRO A 27 6.10 5.03 6.44
C PRO A 27 4.59 5.28 6.50
N GLU A 28 3.98 5.10 7.67
CA GLU A 28 2.53 5.27 7.93
C GLU A 28 1.99 6.59 7.36
N ASP A 29 2.69 7.71 7.58
CA ASP A 29 2.30 9.06 7.11
C ASP A 29 2.20 9.20 5.58
N ARG A 30 2.87 8.32 4.83
CA ARG A 30 2.92 8.34 3.37
C ARG A 30 1.93 7.38 2.72
N VAL A 31 1.37 6.44 3.49
CA VAL A 31 0.49 5.39 2.96
C VAL A 31 -0.74 5.96 2.24
N PRO A 32 -1.51 6.92 2.80
CA PRO A 32 -2.71 7.42 2.13
C PRO A 32 -2.40 8.11 0.80
N ARG A 33 -1.33 8.91 0.76
CA ARG A 33 -0.88 9.59 -0.46
C ARG A 33 -0.41 8.58 -1.51
N LEU A 34 0.32 7.55 -1.09
CA LEU A 34 0.78 6.51 -2.00
C LEU A 34 -0.40 5.70 -2.54
N ALA A 35 -1.32 5.22 -1.69
CA ALA A 35 -2.50 4.46 -2.12
C ALA A 35 -3.33 5.22 -3.17
N GLY A 36 -3.62 6.51 -2.94
CA GLY A 36 -4.30 7.36 -3.91
C GLY A 36 -3.52 7.53 -5.22
N ALA A 37 -2.20 7.70 -5.15
CA ALA A 37 -1.34 7.81 -6.33
C ALA A 37 -1.31 6.50 -7.15
N LEU A 38 -1.24 5.33 -6.48
CA LEU A 38 -1.28 4.03 -7.15
C LEU A 38 -2.62 3.82 -7.85
N ARG A 39 -3.74 4.18 -7.20
CA ARG A 39 -5.08 4.07 -7.78
C ARG A 39 -5.27 4.98 -9.00
N GLY A 40 -4.80 6.23 -8.91
CA GLY A 40 -4.77 7.14 -10.06
C GLY A 40 -3.90 6.59 -11.20
N LEU A 41 -2.75 5.99 -10.89
CA LEU A 41 -1.87 5.38 -11.88
C LEU A 41 -2.52 4.19 -12.59
N VAL A 42 -3.24 3.32 -11.88
CA VAL A 42 -4.00 2.19 -12.45
C VAL A 42 -5.03 2.66 -13.49
N ALA A 43 -5.62 3.85 -13.29
CA ALA A 43 -6.56 4.44 -14.23
C ALA A 43 -5.89 5.00 -15.50
N MET A 44 -4.60 5.36 -15.42
CA MET A 44 -3.84 5.96 -16.53
C MET A 44 -3.05 4.95 -17.37
N ILE A 45 -2.64 3.82 -16.78
CA ILE A 45 -1.79 2.83 -17.47
C ILE A 45 -2.60 1.74 -18.19
N GLY A 46 -2.03 1.20 -19.27
CA GLY A 46 -2.63 0.15 -20.08
C GLY A 46 -2.73 -1.22 -19.37
N PRO A 47 -3.62 -2.12 -19.81
CA PRO A 47 -3.94 -3.38 -19.13
C PRO A 47 -2.76 -4.36 -19.00
N ARG A 48 -1.73 -4.21 -19.85
CA ARG A 48 -0.51 -5.05 -19.84
C ARG A 48 0.73 -4.29 -19.35
N SER A 49 0.55 -3.10 -18.79
CA SER A 49 1.65 -2.29 -18.30
C SER A 49 2.20 -2.84 -17.00
N THR A 50 3.52 -2.75 -16.85
CA THR A 50 4.26 -3.05 -15.62
C THR A 50 4.78 -1.75 -15.04
N VAL A 51 4.61 -1.57 -13.73
CA VAL A 51 5.04 -0.40 -12.97
C VAL A 51 6.14 -0.81 -12.01
N ARG A 52 7.15 0.06 -11.89
CA ARG A 52 8.26 -0.10 -10.96
C ARG A 52 8.17 1.00 -9.89
N ILE A 53 7.88 0.61 -8.67
CA ILE A 53 7.81 1.50 -7.50
C ILE A 53 9.16 1.42 -6.79
N ARG A 54 9.87 2.55 -6.68
CA ARG A 54 11.17 2.62 -6.01
C ARG A 54 11.13 3.64 -4.88
N ASN A 55 11.71 3.30 -3.74
CA ASN A 55 11.98 4.25 -2.67
C ASN A 55 13.37 4.00 -2.07
N ALA A 56 13.70 4.67 -0.96
CA ALA A 56 14.99 4.52 -0.29
C ALA A 56 15.26 3.11 0.24
N SER A 57 14.21 2.32 0.49
CA SER A 57 14.32 0.95 1.01
C SER A 57 14.48 -0.12 -0.07
N GLY A 58 14.10 0.17 -1.31
CA GLY A 58 14.17 -0.83 -2.38
C GLY A 58 13.34 -0.50 -3.62
N LEU A 59 13.11 -1.54 -4.41
CA LEU A 59 12.37 -1.52 -5.66
C LEU A 59 11.34 -2.64 -5.67
N LEU A 60 10.13 -2.34 -6.12
CA LEU A 60 9.03 -3.27 -6.32
C LEU A 60 8.54 -3.18 -7.77
N SER A 61 8.48 -4.30 -8.48
CA SER A 61 7.90 -4.39 -9.82
C SER A 61 6.55 -5.09 -9.74
N VAL A 62 5.50 -4.46 -10.26
CA VAL A 62 4.11 -4.97 -10.23
C VAL A 62 3.43 -4.74 -11.57
N THR A 63 2.59 -5.66 -12.00
CA THR A 63 1.68 -5.46 -13.14
C THR A 63 0.56 -4.50 -12.76
N ARG A 64 -0.21 -3.98 -13.74
CA ARG A 64 -1.39 -3.16 -13.45
C ARG A 64 -2.39 -3.85 -12.53
N ALA A 65 -2.66 -5.15 -12.73
CA ALA A 65 -3.59 -5.90 -11.90
C ALA A 65 -3.10 -6.02 -10.46
N GLU A 66 -1.81 -6.29 -10.29
CA GLU A 66 -1.13 -6.32 -9.00
C GLU A 66 -1.08 -4.94 -8.33
N LEU A 67 -0.90 -3.88 -9.11
CA LEU A 67 -0.92 -2.50 -8.63
C LEU A 67 -2.30 -2.10 -8.08
N ALA A 68 -3.37 -2.53 -8.73
CA ALA A 68 -4.74 -2.31 -8.26
C ALA A 68 -4.99 -3.04 -6.94
N ALA A 69 -4.66 -4.34 -6.90
CA ALA A 69 -4.75 -5.14 -5.68
C ALA A 69 -3.92 -4.55 -4.53
N LEU A 70 -2.71 -4.05 -4.82
CA LEU A 70 -1.87 -3.41 -3.82
C LEU A 70 -2.50 -2.11 -3.30
N ALA A 71 -3.11 -1.30 -4.16
CA ALA A 71 -3.80 -0.08 -3.74
C ALA A 71 -5.00 -0.40 -2.83
N ASP A 72 -5.79 -1.42 -3.19
CA ASP A 72 -6.93 -1.87 -2.38
C ASP A 72 -6.46 -2.47 -1.04
N ASP A 73 -5.40 -3.29 -1.03
CA ASP A 73 -4.80 -3.84 0.20
C ASP A 73 -4.23 -2.74 1.09
N MET A 74 -3.60 -1.71 0.52
CA MET A 74 -3.11 -0.55 1.27
C MET A 74 -4.27 0.23 1.89
N GLU A 75 -5.35 0.44 1.14
CA GLU A 75 -6.55 1.12 1.62
C GLU A 75 -7.26 0.31 2.71
N ALA A 76 -7.31 -1.02 2.61
CA ALA A 76 -7.85 -1.89 3.65
C ALA A 76 -6.94 -1.95 4.89
N ALA A 77 -5.65 -2.17 4.69
CA ALA A 77 -4.66 -2.26 5.78
C ALA A 77 -4.49 -0.94 6.54
N PHE A 78 -4.87 0.19 5.95
CA PHE A 78 -4.77 1.51 6.59
C PHE A 78 -6.13 2.12 6.97
N GLY A 79 -7.19 1.84 6.20
CA GLY A 79 -8.56 2.19 6.53
C GLY A 79 -9.07 1.49 7.78
N VAL A 80 -8.67 0.25 8.02
CA VAL A 80 -9.02 -0.51 9.24
C VAL A 80 -8.33 0.05 10.51
N PRO A 81 -7.01 0.30 10.56
CA PRO A 81 -6.38 0.91 11.73
C PRO A 81 -6.69 2.40 11.89
N MET A 82 -6.99 3.15 10.83
CA MET A 82 -7.45 4.54 10.97
C MET A 82 -8.87 4.61 11.53
N LEU A 83 -9.76 3.69 11.15
CA LEU A 83 -11.08 3.54 11.76
C LEU A 83 -10.96 3.10 13.23
N ALA A 84 -10.08 2.13 13.54
CA ALA A 84 -9.82 1.70 14.91
C ALA A 84 -9.16 2.80 15.77
N ALA A 85 -8.26 3.62 15.20
CA ALA A 85 -7.65 4.76 15.87
C ALA A 85 -8.63 5.94 16.02
N ALA A 86 -9.56 6.15 15.07
CA ALA A 86 -10.62 7.13 15.20
C ALA A 86 -11.65 6.72 16.27
N ILE A 87 -12.03 5.44 16.32
CA ILE A 87 -12.90 4.89 17.38
C ILE A 87 -12.19 4.94 18.75
N ALA A 88 -10.88 4.70 18.81
CA ALA A 88 -10.11 4.81 20.05
C ALA A 88 -9.81 6.28 20.47
N ALA A 89 -9.84 7.22 19.53
CA ALA A 89 -9.65 8.66 19.79
C ALA A 89 -10.95 9.39 20.15
N ASP A 90 -12.11 8.76 19.99
CA ASP A 90 -13.40 9.16 20.57
C ASP A 90 -13.74 8.24 21.76
N PRO A 91 -13.13 8.41 22.96
CA PRO A 91 -13.84 8.02 24.16
C PRO A 91 -15.05 8.94 24.23
N VAL A 92 -16.22 8.41 23.88
CA VAL A 92 -17.51 9.02 24.20
C VAL A 92 -17.45 9.44 25.68
N ALA A 93 -17.34 10.74 25.90
CA ALA A 93 -17.49 11.39 27.20
C ALA A 93 -18.98 11.58 27.51
#